data_AF-A0A243RLS2-F1
#
_entry.id   AF-A0A243RLS2-F1
#
_cell.length_a   1.000
_cell.length_b   1.000
_cell.length_c   1.000
_cell.angle_alpha   90.00
_cell.angle_beta   90.00
_cell.angle_gamma   90.00
#
_symmetry.space_group_name_H-M   'P 1'
#
loop_
_entity.id
_entity.type
_entity.pdbx_description
1 polymer ?
#
loop_
_entity_poly.entity_id
_entity_poly.type
_entity_poly.pdbx_seq_one_letter_code
_entity_poly.pdbx_strand_id
1 'polypeptide(L)'
;MTGGTLRIVFSAEDLARVRIASRADPMWEMVMSLCRLQERGGGAAMTGWRRRVRGDLVTAGLLPQVREVLLPLVPKGAYFPDFLTPIEAQFGLRAGTEALADTPRARVREELNVLRAHAGLPASLEDLARGDPRSIRRLSRLVDGYCRTAFASYRQMMEAALSHERGGLVRHLADGGVDTMLGRLAPVLRWRSPVLEAAYPVGNREIRLHGRGLTLIPSYFCQITPVVLVDQRLPPVLVYPAPRRP
;
A
#
# COMPACT_ATOMS: atom_id res chain seq x y z
N MET A 1 -4.27 -5.78 -22.13
CA MET A 1 -4.84 -4.71 -21.30
C MET A 1 -4.31 -3.40 -21.86
N THR A 2 -5.19 -2.56 -22.41
CA THR A 2 -4.82 -1.20 -22.80
C THR A 2 -4.41 -0.45 -21.53
N GLY A 3 -3.11 -0.16 -21.40
CA GLY A 3 -2.57 0.50 -20.21
C GLY A 3 -3.22 1.86 -20.01
N GLY A 4 -3.66 2.14 -18.78
CA GLY A 4 -4.20 3.43 -18.38
C GLY A 4 -3.11 4.38 -17.87
N THR A 5 -3.51 5.62 -17.58
CA THR A 5 -2.61 6.63 -16.97
C THR A 5 -3.22 7.18 -15.69
N LEU A 6 -2.42 7.21 -14.62
CA LEU A 6 -2.68 8.00 -13.43
C LEU A 6 -2.06 9.38 -13.61
N ARG A 7 -2.84 10.44 -13.38
CA ARG A 7 -2.40 11.84 -13.39
C ARG A 7 -2.71 12.45 -12.04
N ILE A 8 -1.70 12.95 -11.33
CA ILE A 8 -1.87 13.72 -10.11
C ILE A 8 -1.51 15.17 -10.42
N VAL A 9 -2.49 16.07 -10.31
CA VAL A 9 -2.35 17.48 -10.64
C VAL A 9 -2.17 18.29 -9.36
N PHE A 10 -1.07 19.04 -9.30
CA PHE A 10 -0.67 19.84 -8.15
C PHE A 10 -1.04 21.32 -8.35
N SER A 11 -1.47 21.97 -7.27
CA SER A 11 -1.36 23.42 -7.14
C SER A 11 -0.01 23.81 -6.51
N ALA A 12 0.31 25.10 -6.49
CA ALA A 12 1.49 25.60 -5.78
C ALA A 12 1.45 25.30 -4.27
N GLU A 13 0.26 25.36 -3.66
CA GLU A 13 0.08 25.00 -2.25
C GLU A 13 0.33 23.50 -2.01
N ASP A 14 -0.10 22.65 -2.94
CA ASP A 14 0.14 21.20 -2.85
C ASP A 14 1.63 20.87 -2.86
N LEU A 15 2.40 21.56 -3.71
CA LEU A 15 3.85 21.40 -3.81
C LEU A 15 4.55 21.74 -2.49
N ALA A 16 4.10 22.77 -1.78
CA ALA A 16 4.62 23.14 -0.46
C ALA A 16 4.28 22.10 0.64
N ARG A 17 3.28 21.26 0.39
CA ARG A 17 2.77 20.24 1.33
C ARG A 17 3.17 18.82 0.94
N VAL A 18 4.08 18.64 -0.02
CA VAL A 18 4.62 17.32 -0.37
C VAL A 18 5.44 16.77 0.81
N ARG A 19 5.18 15.51 1.14
CA ARG A 19 5.88 14.79 2.22
C ARG A 19 6.42 13.48 1.70
N ILE A 20 7.51 13.02 2.30
CA ILE A 20 8.03 11.66 2.13
C ILE A 20 7.71 10.90 3.42
N ALA A 21 7.19 9.68 3.30
CA ALA A 21 6.94 8.83 4.45
C ALA A 21 8.22 8.69 5.30
N SER A 22 8.07 8.89 6.61
CA SER A 22 9.21 8.88 7.54
C SER A 22 9.76 7.47 7.77
N ARG A 23 9.03 6.41 7.39
CA ARG A 23 9.41 5.01 7.55
C ARG A 23 8.63 4.14 6.58
N ALA A 24 8.97 2.86 6.53
CA ALA A 24 8.15 1.85 5.88
C ALA A 24 6.74 1.86 6.51
N ASP A 25 5.71 2.01 5.68
CA ASP A 25 4.34 1.88 6.15
C ASP A 25 3.94 0.40 6.17
N PRO A 26 3.74 -0.20 7.36
CA PRO A 26 3.53 -1.64 7.48
C PRO A 26 2.21 -2.10 6.88
N MET A 27 1.19 -1.24 6.82
CA MET A 27 -0.12 -1.59 6.26
C MET A 27 -0.09 -1.56 4.75
N TRP A 28 0.59 -0.57 4.16
CA TRP A 28 0.85 -0.57 2.73
C TRP A 28 1.74 -1.76 2.32
N GLU A 29 2.82 -2.05 3.06
CA GLU A 29 3.64 -3.24 2.78
C GLU A 29 2.86 -4.55 2.95
N MET A 30 1.91 -4.62 3.89
CA MET A 30 1.02 -5.77 4.03
C MET A 30 0.21 -6.00 2.76
N VAL A 31 -0.54 -4.98 2.30
CA VAL A 31 -1.34 -5.10 1.08
C VAL A 31 -0.46 -5.46 -0.12
N MET A 32 0.68 -4.78 -0.29
CA MET A 32 1.59 -5.04 -1.39
C MET A 32 2.18 -6.46 -1.34
N SER A 33 2.54 -6.95 -0.16
CA SER A 33 3.10 -8.30 0.01
C SER A 33 2.04 -9.40 -0.18
N LEU A 34 0.78 -9.18 0.22
CA LEU A 34 -0.34 -10.08 -0.10
C LEU A 34 -0.58 -10.17 -1.61
N CYS A 35 -0.50 -9.05 -2.34
CA CYS A 35 -0.51 -9.06 -3.81
C CYS A 35 0.65 -9.91 -4.37
N ARG A 36 1.88 -9.73 -3.84
CA ARG A 36 3.05 -10.52 -4.27
C ARG A 36 2.92 -12.00 -3.96
N LEU A 37 2.22 -12.38 -2.89
CA LEU A 37 2.03 -13.77 -2.47
C LEU A 37 1.14 -14.56 -3.45
N GLN A 38 0.25 -13.86 -4.16
CA GLN A 38 -0.68 -14.38 -5.17
C GLN A 38 -0.08 -14.43 -6.58
N GLU A 39 0.97 -13.65 -6.84
CA GLU A 39 1.55 -13.53 -8.18
C GLU A 39 2.64 -14.57 -8.47
N ARG A 40 2.69 -14.98 -9.75
CA ARG A 40 3.81 -15.70 -10.34
C ARG A 40 4.73 -14.65 -10.99
N GLY A 41 5.93 -14.42 -10.45
CA GLY A 41 6.87 -13.43 -10.99
C GLY A 41 7.65 -12.63 -9.95
N GLY A 42 8.33 -11.56 -10.36
CA GLY A 42 9.09 -10.67 -9.47
C GLY A 42 10.55 -11.07 -9.20
N GLY A 43 11.11 -11.97 -10.02
CA GLY A 43 12.51 -12.39 -9.96
C GLY A 43 12.84 -13.37 -8.82
N ALA A 44 14.11 -13.78 -8.76
CA ALA A 44 14.60 -14.76 -7.77
C ALA A 44 14.35 -14.31 -6.32
N ALA A 45 14.53 -13.01 -6.02
CA ALA A 45 14.29 -12.44 -4.70
C ALA A 45 12.84 -12.65 -4.22
N MET A 46 11.84 -12.39 -5.06
CA MET A 46 10.43 -12.59 -4.69
C MET A 46 10.02 -14.06 -4.64
N THR A 47 10.63 -14.91 -5.47
CA THR A 47 10.44 -16.35 -5.37
C THR A 47 11.00 -16.89 -4.06
N GLY A 48 12.19 -16.44 -3.65
CA GLY A 48 12.79 -16.77 -2.36
C GLY A 48 11.92 -16.29 -1.19
N TRP A 49 11.48 -15.03 -1.24
CA TRP A 49 10.58 -14.46 -0.23
C TRP A 49 9.28 -15.25 -0.12
N ARG A 50 8.59 -15.53 -1.24
CA ARG A 50 7.34 -16.30 -1.24
C ARG A 50 7.51 -17.70 -0.65
N ARG A 51 8.62 -18.39 -0.96
CA ARG A 51 8.88 -19.72 -0.41
C ARG A 51 9.05 -19.65 1.10
N ARG A 52 9.87 -18.70 1.58
CA ARG A 52 10.13 -18.53 3.01
C ARG A 52 8.88 -18.13 3.78
N VAL A 53 8.20 -17.06 3.35
CA VAL A 53 7.00 -16.56 4.04
C VAL A 53 5.89 -17.62 4.13
N ARG A 54 5.74 -18.47 3.11
CA ARG A 54 4.79 -19.60 3.19
C ARG A 54 5.18 -20.59 4.27
N GLY A 55 6.47 -20.93 4.40
CA GLY A 55 6.98 -21.77 5.48
C GLY A 55 6.75 -21.13 6.85
N ASP A 56 7.14 -19.86 7.01
CA ASP A 56 7.00 -19.12 8.27
C ASP A 56 5.52 -19.02 8.70
N LEU A 57 4.60 -18.81 7.75
CA LEU A 57 3.15 -18.78 8.01
C LEU A 57 2.56 -20.16 8.36
N VAL A 58 3.14 -21.26 7.84
CA VAL A 58 2.77 -22.61 8.27
C VAL A 58 3.21 -22.83 9.71
N THR A 59 4.47 -22.53 10.03
CA THR A 59 5.01 -22.67 11.39
C THR A 59 4.25 -21.81 12.40
N ALA A 60 3.83 -20.61 12.02
CA ALA A 60 3.03 -19.73 12.87
C ALA A 60 1.53 -20.11 12.95
N GLY A 61 1.07 -21.12 12.18
CA GLY A 61 -0.35 -21.50 12.14
C GLY A 61 -1.27 -20.41 11.55
N LEU A 62 -0.74 -19.55 10.68
CA LEU A 62 -1.45 -18.42 10.08
C LEU A 62 -1.85 -18.64 8.62
N LEU A 63 -1.24 -19.63 7.94
CA LEU A 63 -1.45 -19.82 6.50
C LEU A 63 -2.94 -20.01 6.10
N PRO A 64 -3.77 -20.81 6.81
CA PRO A 64 -5.19 -20.93 6.51
C PRO A 64 -5.92 -19.58 6.57
N GLN A 65 -5.73 -18.82 7.66
CA GLN A 65 -6.38 -17.54 7.88
C GLN A 65 -5.92 -16.49 6.87
N VAL A 66 -4.65 -16.50 6.47
CA VAL A 66 -4.16 -15.63 5.39
C VAL A 66 -4.90 -15.95 4.08
N ARG A 67 -5.07 -17.23 3.74
CA ARG A 67 -5.76 -17.66 2.51
C ARG A 67 -7.26 -17.37 2.52
N GLU A 68 -7.91 -17.56 3.67
CA GLU A 68 -9.37 -17.50 3.80
C GLU A 68 -9.88 -16.11 4.18
N VAL A 69 -9.03 -15.24 4.73
CA VAL A 69 -9.41 -13.90 5.22
C VAL A 69 -8.62 -12.80 4.52
N LEU A 70 -7.29 -12.81 4.56
CA LEU A 70 -6.50 -11.67 4.04
C LEU A 70 -6.48 -11.62 2.50
N LEU A 71 -6.27 -12.76 1.83
CA LEU A 71 -6.22 -12.78 0.37
C LEU A 71 -7.56 -12.37 -0.28
N PRO A 72 -8.74 -12.78 0.20
CA PRO A 72 -10.02 -12.29 -0.32
C PRO A 72 -10.24 -10.79 -0.15
N LEU A 73 -9.61 -10.16 0.85
CA LEU A 73 -9.68 -8.71 1.07
C LEU A 73 -8.72 -7.92 0.18
N VAL A 74 -7.74 -8.60 -0.44
CA VAL A 74 -6.75 -8.01 -1.34
C VAL A 74 -6.71 -8.82 -2.65
N PRO A 75 -7.81 -8.83 -3.43
CA PRO A 75 -7.87 -9.60 -4.67
C PRO A 75 -6.86 -9.08 -5.70
N LYS A 76 -6.27 -10.01 -6.45
CA LYS A 76 -5.27 -9.68 -7.46
C LYS A 76 -5.83 -8.75 -8.55
N GLY A 77 -5.21 -7.57 -8.71
CA GLY A 77 -5.51 -6.65 -9.81
C GLY A 77 -6.88 -5.96 -9.73
N ALA A 78 -7.53 -6.03 -8.58
CA ALA A 78 -8.81 -5.39 -8.31
C ALA A 78 -8.69 -4.41 -7.12
N TYR A 79 -9.80 -3.74 -6.81
CA TYR A 79 -9.95 -2.88 -5.65
C TYR A 79 -9.65 -3.65 -4.34
N PHE A 80 -9.03 -2.98 -3.37
CA PHE A 80 -8.97 -3.42 -1.98
C PHE A 80 -9.45 -2.26 -1.07
N PRO A 81 -10.03 -2.56 0.11
CA PRO A 81 -10.52 -1.53 1.03
C PRO A 81 -9.43 -0.61 1.58
N ASP A 82 -9.66 0.70 1.55
CA ASP A 82 -8.76 1.73 2.09
C ASP A 82 -8.64 1.65 3.62
N PHE A 83 -9.63 1.06 4.32
CA PHE A 83 -9.52 0.84 5.77
C PHE A 83 -8.40 -0.15 6.16
N LEU A 84 -7.88 -0.92 5.21
CA LEU A 84 -6.72 -1.79 5.41
C LEU A 84 -5.40 -1.02 5.47
N THR A 85 -5.38 0.25 5.03
CA THR A 85 -4.20 1.12 4.99
C THR A 85 -4.45 2.44 5.72
N PRO A 86 -4.78 2.40 7.03
CA PRO A 86 -5.05 3.59 7.83
C PRO A 86 -3.83 4.52 7.90
N ILE A 87 -4.06 5.83 7.91
CA ILE A 87 -2.99 6.85 7.90
C ILE A 87 -2.09 6.75 9.14
N GLU A 88 -2.65 6.25 10.25
CA GLU A 88 -1.99 5.99 11.52
C GLU A 88 -0.86 4.97 11.39
N ALA A 89 -0.86 4.13 10.35
CA ALA A 89 0.21 3.18 10.05
C ALA A 89 1.57 3.87 9.82
N GLN A 90 1.59 5.17 9.48
CA GLN A 90 2.81 5.97 9.44
C GLN A 90 3.57 6.02 10.78
N PHE A 91 2.87 5.78 11.89
CA PHE A 91 3.47 5.70 13.23
C PHE A 91 3.90 4.28 13.61
N GLY A 92 3.64 3.28 12.76
CA GLY A 92 4.09 1.89 12.92
C GLY A 92 2.94 0.88 13.01
N LEU A 93 3.31 -0.40 13.12
CA LEU A 93 2.36 -1.51 12.99
C LEU A 93 1.25 -1.45 14.03
N ARG A 94 1.60 -1.15 15.29
CA ARG A 94 0.65 -1.06 16.39
C ARG A 94 -0.40 0.04 16.16
N ALA A 95 0.04 1.24 15.79
CA ALA A 95 -0.87 2.34 15.50
C ALA A 95 -1.80 2.01 14.33
N GLY A 96 -1.27 1.37 13.29
CA GLY A 96 -2.09 0.90 12.16
C GLY A 96 -3.10 -0.18 12.55
N THR A 97 -2.74 -1.16 13.39
CA THR A 97 -3.66 -2.24 13.78
C THR A 97 -4.71 -1.77 14.79
N GLU A 98 -4.37 -0.83 15.66
CA GLU A 98 -5.32 -0.12 16.53
C GLU A 98 -6.33 0.67 15.68
N ALA A 99 -5.86 1.49 14.72
CA ALA A 99 -6.76 2.21 13.81
C ALA A 99 -7.64 1.28 12.96
N LEU A 100 -7.09 0.16 12.48
CA LEU A 100 -7.86 -0.87 11.79
C LEU A 100 -8.96 -1.46 12.71
N ALA A 101 -8.62 -1.76 13.98
CA ALA A 101 -9.58 -2.28 14.96
C ALA A 101 -10.71 -1.27 15.28
N ASP A 102 -10.40 0.02 15.21
CA ASP A 102 -11.32 1.13 15.50
C ASP A 102 -12.05 1.65 14.26
N THR A 103 -11.88 1.01 13.10
CA THR A 103 -12.55 1.42 11.86
C THR A 103 -14.07 1.50 12.07
N PRO A 104 -14.72 2.64 11.76
CA PRO A 104 -16.17 2.76 11.88
C PRO A 104 -16.90 1.68 11.09
N ARG A 105 -17.88 1.03 11.73
CA ARG A 105 -18.64 -0.08 11.11
C ARG A 105 -19.25 0.30 9.76
N ALA A 106 -19.73 1.54 9.63
CA ALA A 106 -20.30 2.05 8.38
C ALA A 106 -19.28 2.04 7.24
N ARG A 107 -18.04 2.47 7.52
CA ARG A 107 -16.94 2.47 6.56
C ARG A 107 -16.56 1.04 6.13
N VAL A 108 -16.47 0.11 7.09
CA VAL A 108 -16.20 -1.31 6.78
C VAL A 108 -17.28 -1.87 5.84
N ARG A 109 -18.57 -1.63 6.12
CA ARG A 109 -19.67 -2.10 5.27
C ARG A 109 -19.60 -1.50 3.87
N GLU A 110 -19.41 -0.18 3.79
CA GLU A 110 -19.35 0.56 2.52
C GLU A 110 -18.22 0.02 1.63
N GLU A 111 -17.00 -0.02 2.15
CA GLU A 111 -15.83 -0.45 1.38
C GLU A 111 -15.89 -1.95 1.03
N LEU A 112 -16.43 -2.81 1.90
CA LEU A 112 -16.61 -4.24 1.57
C LEU A 112 -17.74 -4.49 0.57
N ASN A 113 -18.76 -3.63 0.49
CA ASN A 113 -19.74 -3.69 -0.58
C ASN A 113 -19.12 -3.33 -1.93
N VAL A 114 -18.23 -2.33 -1.96
CA VAL A 114 -17.44 -2.00 -3.17
C VAL A 114 -16.57 -3.18 -3.57
N LEU A 115 -15.85 -3.79 -2.63
CA LEU A 115 -15.05 -4.98 -2.89
C LEU A 115 -15.88 -6.13 -3.45
N ARG A 116 -17.03 -6.43 -2.83
CA ARG A 116 -17.95 -7.48 -3.27
C ARG A 116 -18.40 -7.27 -4.71
N ALA A 117 -18.71 -6.03 -5.10
CA ALA A 117 -19.10 -5.71 -6.48
C ALA A 117 -17.97 -5.92 -7.51
N HIS A 118 -16.71 -5.72 -7.10
CA HIS A 118 -15.56 -5.82 -8.01
C HIS A 118 -14.96 -7.23 -8.11
N ALA A 119 -14.93 -7.98 -7.01
CA ALA A 119 -14.20 -9.24 -6.92
C ALA A 119 -14.96 -10.38 -6.21
N GLY A 120 -16.18 -10.10 -5.72
CA GLY A 120 -16.89 -11.00 -4.81
C GLY A 120 -16.34 -10.96 -3.39
N LEU A 121 -17.07 -11.58 -2.46
CA LEU A 121 -16.62 -11.75 -1.09
C LEU A 121 -17.09 -13.13 -0.57
N PRO A 122 -16.21 -13.97 0.01
CA PRO A 122 -16.61 -15.26 0.55
C PRO A 122 -17.64 -15.13 1.67
N ALA A 123 -18.55 -16.10 1.77
CA ALA A 123 -19.59 -16.14 2.81
C ALA A 123 -19.01 -16.15 4.24
N SER A 124 -17.79 -16.69 4.42
CA SER A 124 -17.06 -16.68 5.69
C SER A 124 -16.74 -15.27 6.21
N LEU A 125 -16.79 -14.25 5.35
CA LEU A 125 -16.51 -12.85 5.68
C LEU A 125 -17.77 -12.02 5.88
N GLU A 126 -18.97 -12.62 5.91
CA GLU A 126 -20.23 -11.85 6.04
C GLU A 126 -20.36 -11.09 7.37
N ASP A 127 -19.86 -11.64 8.48
CA ASP A 127 -19.85 -10.89 9.75
C ASP A 127 -18.97 -9.64 9.64
N LEU A 128 -17.81 -9.76 8.98
CA LEU A 128 -16.94 -8.62 8.70
C LEU A 128 -17.62 -7.63 7.75
N ALA A 129 -18.27 -8.13 6.69
CA ALA A 129 -19.01 -7.31 5.72
C ALA A 129 -20.19 -6.55 6.34
N ARG A 130 -20.77 -7.06 7.43
CA ARG A 130 -21.79 -6.36 8.24
C ARG A 130 -21.19 -5.36 9.23
N GLY A 131 -19.86 -5.31 9.35
CA GLY A 131 -19.14 -4.45 10.29
C GLY A 131 -19.20 -4.95 11.73
N ASP A 132 -19.24 -6.27 11.96
CA ASP A 132 -19.19 -6.84 13.30
C ASP A 132 -17.87 -6.48 14.01
N PRO A 133 -17.91 -5.83 15.18
CA PRO A 133 -16.69 -5.42 15.89
C PRO A 133 -15.76 -6.56 16.28
N ARG A 134 -16.30 -7.76 16.56
CA ARG A 134 -15.46 -8.90 16.94
C ARG A 134 -14.69 -9.41 15.73
N SER A 135 -15.31 -9.40 14.55
CA SER A 135 -14.67 -9.74 13.28
C SER A 135 -13.63 -8.71 12.86
N ILE A 136 -13.90 -7.40 13.03
CA ILE A 136 -12.91 -6.33 12.79
C ILE A 136 -11.68 -6.49 13.71
N ARG A 137 -11.88 -6.75 15.01
CA ARG A 137 -10.77 -7.01 15.95
C ARG A 137 -10.02 -8.32 15.66
N ARG A 138 -10.71 -9.34 15.13
CA ARG A 138 -10.05 -10.58 14.67
C ARG A 138 -9.18 -10.32 13.44
N LEU A 139 -9.67 -9.53 12.49
CA LEU A 139 -8.91 -9.09 11.33
C LEU A 139 -7.66 -8.31 11.77
N SER A 140 -7.80 -7.32 12.67
CA SER A 140 -6.66 -6.55 13.17
C SER A 140 -5.57 -7.42 13.81
N ARG A 141 -5.94 -8.42 14.62
CA ARG A 141 -4.97 -9.39 15.17
C ARG A 141 -4.30 -10.25 14.11
N LEU A 142 -5.07 -10.69 13.11
CA LEU A 142 -4.52 -11.45 11.98
C LEU A 142 -3.54 -10.61 11.16
N VAL A 143 -3.82 -9.33 10.96
CA VAL A 143 -2.93 -8.38 10.30
C VAL A 143 -1.63 -8.18 11.09
N ASP A 144 -1.70 -7.99 12.42
CA ASP A 144 -0.50 -7.90 13.27
C ASP A 144 0.36 -9.17 13.15
N GLY A 145 -0.26 -10.34 13.30
CA GLY A 145 0.42 -11.63 13.18
C GLY A 145 1.06 -11.84 11.81
N TYR A 146 0.32 -11.56 10.73
CA TYR A 146 0.84 -11.64 9.37
C TYR A 146 2.03 -10.71 9.17
N CYS A 147 1.93 -9.43 9.52
CA CYS A 147 3.01 -8.46 9.31
C CYS A 147 4.29 -8.85 10.08
N ARG A 148 4.14 -9.31 11.34
CA ARG A 148 5.28 -9.77 12.14
C ARG A 148 5.94 -10.98 11.50
N THR A 149 5.19 -11.99 11.09
CA THR A 149 5.72 -13.21 10.47
C THR A 149 6.31 -12.94 9.08
N ALA A 150 5.56 -12.25 8.21
CA ALA A 150 5.93 -12.04 6.81
C ALA A 150 7.16 -11.15 6.62
N PHE A 151 7.38 -10.22 7.55
CA PHE A 151 8.49 -9.26 7.46
C PHE A 151 9.66 -9.62 8.38
N ALA A 152 9.52 -10.55 9.33
CA ALA A 152 10.60 -10.90 10.27
C ALA A 152 11.94 -11.16 9.58
N SER A 153 11.97 -12.08 8.62
CA SER A 153 13.17 -12.48 7.89
C SER A 153 13.70 -11.42 6.91
N TYR A 154 12.89 -10.43 6.55
CA TYR A 154 13.18 -9.45 5.49
C TYR A 154 13.31 -8.02 6.01
N ARG A 155 13.06 -7.79 7.29
CA ARG A 155 12.98 -6.48 7.94
C ARG A 155 14.20 -5.61 7.65
N GLN A 156 15.40 -6.12 7.91
CA GLN A 156 16.64 -5.36 7.69
C GLN A 156 16.82 -4.95 6.22
N MET A 157 16.54 -5.86 5.29
CA MET A 157 16.65 -5.57 3.86
C MET A 157 15.59 -4.56 3.40
N MET A 158 14.35 -4.68 3.89
CA MET A 158 13.28 -3.72 3.62
C MET A 158 13.64 -2.33 4.15
N GLU A 159 14.03 -2.25 5.43
CA GLU A 159 14.41 -0.99 6.08
C GLU A 159 15.61 -0.33 5.40
N ALA A 160 16.62 -1.09 4.99
CA ALA A 160 17.77 -0.58 4.25
C ALA A 160 17.37 -0.02 2.88
N ALA A 161 16.58 -0.76 2.09
CA ALA A 161 16.13 -0.31 0.78
C ALA A 161 15.29 0.97 0.87
N LEU A 162 14.34 1.02 1.80
CA LEU A 162 13.44 2.15 1.99
C LEU A 162 14.17 3.37 2.58
N SER A 163 15.11 3.17 3.50
CA SER A 163 15.94 4.26 4.03
C SER A 163 16.87 4.84 2.98
N HIS A 164 17.41 4.00 2.09
CA HIS A 164 18.24 4.46 0.97
C HIS A 164 17.44 5.34 0.01
N GLU A 165 16.26 4.89 -0.41
CA GLU A 165 15.36 5.63 -1.28
C GLU A 165 14.96 6.97 -0.65
N ARG A 166 14.53 6.95 0.61
CA ARG A 166 14.19 8.18 1.37
C ARG A 166 15.37 9.13 1.45
N GLY A 167 16.58 8.63 1.74
CA GLY A 167 17.79 9.45 1.80
C GLY A 167 18.15 10.08 0.45
N GLY A 168 17.87 9.40 -0.66
CA GLY A 168 17.97 9.98 -2.01
C GLY A 168 17.01 11.14 -2.19
N LEU A 169 15.72 10.93 -1.92
CA LEU A 169 14.70 11.96 -2.07
C LEU A 169 14.93 13.18 -1.18
N VAL A 170 15.31 12.99 0.08
CA VAL A 170 15.60 14.10 1.01
C VAL A 170 16.77 14.94 0.50
N ARG A 171 17.82 14.32 -0.03
CA ARG A 171 18.95 15.06 -0.63
C ARG A 171 18.49 15.86 -1.86
N HIS A 172 17.74 15.23 -2.77
CA HIS A 172 17.24 15.94 -3.95
C HIS A 172 16.30 17.11 -3.60
N LEU A 173 15.48 16.95 -2.56
CA LEU A 173 14.64 18.03 -2.04
C LEU A 173 15.48 19.17 -1.47
N ALA A 174 16.54 18.86 -0.71
CA ALA A 174 17.43 19.85 -0.13
C ALA A 174 18.25 20.60 -1.19
N ASP A 175 18.77 19.89 -2.20
CA ASP A 175 19.67 20.44 -3.21
C ASP A 175 18.93 21.24 -4.30
N GLY A 176 17.70 20.85 -4.63
CA GLY A 176 16.99 21.37 -5.82
C GLY A 176 15.48 21.51 -5.66
N GLY A 177 14.96 21.43 -4.44
CA GLY A 177 13.54 21.59 -4.15
C GLY A 177 12.66 20.43 -4.63
N VAL A 178 11.34 20.63 -4.52
CA VAL A 178 10.33 19.61 -4.82
C VAL A 178 10.32 19.18 -6.29
N ASP A 179 10.59 20.11 -7.21
CA ASP A 179 10.63 19.83 -8.65
C ASP A 179 11.73 18.82 -9.00
N THR A 180 12.96 19.06 -8.49
CA THR A 180 14.09 18.15 -8.64
C THR A 180 13.83 16.80 -7.99
N MET A 181 13.25 16.79 -6.78
CA MET A 181 12.91 15.54 -6.07
C MET A 181 11.90 14.70 -6.87
N LEU A 182 10.81 15.30 -7.37
CA LEU A 182 9.80 14.59 -8.15
C LEU A 182 10.34 14.10 -9.50
N GLY A 183 11.24 14.87 -10.13
CA GLY A 183 11.92 14.47 -11.36
C GLY A 183 12.77 13.20 -11.23
N ARG A 184 13.20 12.83 -10.02
CA ARG A 184 14.03 11.65 -9.75
C ARG A 184 13.25 10.35 -9.61
N LEU A 185 11.92 10.42 -9.61
CA LEU A 185 11.04 9.25 -9.51
C LEU A 185 10.83 8.53 -10.86
N ALA A 186 11.42 9.07 -11.94
CA ALA A 186 11.42 8.43 -13.25
C ALA A 186 12.24 7.12 -13.23
N PRO A 187 11.86 6.12 -14.05
CA PRO A 187 10.80 6.14 -15.04
C PRO A 187 9.40 5.79 -14.49
N VAL A 188 9.30 5.39 -13.23
CA VAL A 188 8.04 4.88 -12.65
C VAL A 188 7.00 5.99 -12.51
N LEU A 189 7.43 7.14 -12.00
CA LEU A 189 6.62 8.35 -11.92
C LEU A 189 7.28 9.43 -12.77
N ARG A 190 6.55 9.92 -13.77
CA ARG A 190 7.02 10.93 -14.71
C ARG A 190 6.52 12.28 -14.26
N TRP A 191 7.42 13.09 -13.71
CA TRP A 191 7.13 14.47 -13.36
C TRP A 191 7.18 15.36 -14.61
N ARG A 192 6.07 16.04 -14.87
CA ARG A 192 5.90 17.05 -15.92
C ARG A 192 5.13 18.20 -15.30
N SER A 193 5.85 19.09 -14.62
CA SER A 193 5.26 20.13 -13.79
C SER A 193 4.06 20.82 -14.46
N PRO A 194 2.89 20.91 -13.78
CA PRO A 194 2.60 20.55 -12.38
C PRO A 194 1.97 19.16 -12.22
N VAL A 195 2.22 18.22 -13.12
CA VAL A 195 1.55 16.89 -13.17
C VAL A 195 2.55 15.76 -12.93
N LEU A 196 2.21 14.86 -12.01
CA LEU A 196 2.91 13.59 -11.82
C LEU A 196 2.12 12.46 -12.51
N GLU A 197 2.74 11.81 -13.47
CA GLU A 197 2.11 10.78 -14.31
C GLU A 197 2.69 9.39 -14.02
N ALA A 198 1.84 8.37 -14.07
CA ALA A 198 2.28 6.98 -13.97
C ALA A 198 1.44 6.04 -14.82
N ALA A 199 2.04 4.91 -15.22
CA ALA A 199 1.26 3.83 -15.81
C ALA A 199 0.27 3.30 -14.76
N TYR A 200 -0.98 3.06 -15.19
CA TYR A 200 -2.04 2.59 -14.30
C TYR A 200 -2.70 1.33 -14.88
N PRO A 201 -3.03 0.31 -14.05
CA PRO A 201 -3.51 -0.97 -14.54
C PRO A 201 -4.81 -0.89 -15.34
N VAL A 202 -5.72 0.01 -14.95
CA VAL A 202 -7.07 0.12 -15.54
C VAL A 202 -7.49 1.58 -15.66
N GLY A 203 -7.78 2.00 -16.89
CA GLY A 203 -8.40 3.30 -17.17
C GLY A 203 -7.51 4.52 -16.90
N ASN A 204 -8.00 5.68 -17.31
CA ASN A 204 -7.37 6.95 -16.99
C ASN A 204 -7.96 7.50 -15.69
N ARG A 205 -7.09 7.85 -14.75
CA ARG A 205 -7.48 8.41 -13.45
C ARG A 205 -6.76 9.72 -13.25
N GLU A 206 -7.53 10.78 -13.01
CA GLU A 206 -6.98 12.08 -12.62
C GLU A 206 -7.34 12.40 -11.17
N ILE A 207 -6.37 12.85 -10.39
CA ILE A 207 -6.52 13.26 -9.00
C ILE A 207 -6.05 14.70 -8.90
N ARG A 208 -6.91 15.57 -8.35
CA ARG A 208 -6.55 16.95 -8.00
C ARG A 208 -6.40 17.05 -6.48
N LEU A 209 -5.26 17.59 -6.04
CA LEU A 209 -4.89 17.57 -4.63
C LEU A 209 -5.59 18.66 -3.81
N HIS A 210 -5.97 19.78 -4.44
CA HIS A 210 -6.79 20.84 -3.84
C HIS A 210 -6.20 21.41 -2.53
N GLY A 211 -4.90 21.68 -2.51
CA GLY A 211 -4.19 22.27 -1.35
C GLY A 211 -3.88 21.26 -0.23
N ARG A 212 -4.20 19.96 -0.40
CA ARG A 212 -3.95 18.92 0.61
C ARG A 212 -2.51 18.39 0.59
N GLY A 213 -1.79 18.59 -0.50
CA GLY A 213 -0.47 18.01 -0.72
C GLY A 213 -0.52 16.51 -1.03
N LEU A 214 0.66 15.88 -1.10
CA LEU A 214 0.83 14.47 -1.40
C LEU A 214 1.88 13.84 -0.48
N THR A 215 1.57 12.69 0.11
CA THR A 215 2.58 11.86 0.80
C THR A 215 3.10 10.76 -0.12
N LEU A 216 4.39 10.80 -0.44
CA LEU A 216 5.10 9.76 -1.17
C LEU A 216 5.48 8.63 -0.23
N ILE A 217 5.06 7.41 -0.54
CA ILE A 217 5.34 6.20 0.25
C ILE A 217 6.15 5.24 -0.64
N PRO A 218 7.49 5.21 -0.51
CA PRO A 218 8.27 4.17 -1.15
C PRO A 218 7.87 2.81 -0.55
N SER A 219 7.73 1.79 -1.40
CA SER A 219 7.37 0.44 -0.97
C SER A 219 8.28 -0.63 -1.53
N TYR A 220 8.69 -1.56 -0.67
CA TYR A 220 9.54 -2.70 -1.00
C TYR A 220 8.79 -3.77 -1.80
N PHE A 221 7.55 -4.07 -1.45
CA PHE A 221 6.74 -5.09 -2.14
C PHE A 221 5.95 -4.56 -3.34
N CYS A 222 5.80 -3.23 -3.47
CA CYS A 222 5.35 -2.61 -4.71
C CYS A 222 6.41 -2.82 -5.82
N GLN A 223 6.00 -3.16 -7.05
CA GLN A 223 6.97 -3.45 -8.12
C GLN A 223 6.70 -2.77 -9.47
N ILE A 224 5.45 -2.56 -9.87
CA ILE A 224 5.16 -2.20 -11.27
C ILE A 224 4.33 -0.93 -11.38
N THR A 225 3.20 -0.86 -10.70
CA THR A 225 2.28 0.29 -10.79
C THR A 225 2.13 0.93 -9.42
N PRO A 226 2.19 2.28 -9.36
CA PRO A 226 1.93 2.96 -8.11
C PRO A 226 0.46 2.83 -7.71
N VAL A 227 0.23 2.96 -6.42
CA VAL A 227 -1.10 2.80 -5.80
C VAL A 227 -1.46 4.08 -5.06
N VAL A 228 -2.72 4.46 -5.18
CA VAL A 228 -3.32 5.62 -4.53
C VAL A 228 -4.58 5.15 -3.81
N LEU A 229 -5.00 5.85 -2.76
CA LEU A 229 -6.27 5.59 -2.09
C LEU A 229 -7.44 5.75 -3.07
N VAL A 230 -8.51 4.99 -2.85
CA VAL A 230 -9.73 5.10 -3.66
C VAL A 230 -10.57 6.28 -3.18
N ASP A 231 -10.76 6.42 -1.87
CA ASP A 231 -11.45 7.54 -1.25
C ASP A 231 -10.60 8.81 -1.35
N GLN A 232 -11.02 9.69 -2.27
CA GLN A 232 -10.34 10.96 -2.51
C GLN A 232 -10.55 11.99 -1.40
N ARG A 233 -11.35 11.71 -0.36
CA ARG A 233 -11.48 12.57 0.83
C ARG A 233 -10.36 12.35 1.84
N LEU A 234 -9.73 11.18 1.80
CA LEU A 234 -8.58 10.88 2.66
C LEU A 234 -7.35 11.71 2.27
N PRO A 235 -6.39 11.95 3.19
CA PRO A 235 -5.13 12.58 2.86
C PRO A 235 -4.45 11.88 1.68
N PRO A 236 -4.11 12.58 0.59
CA PRO A 236 -3.56 11.94 -0.60
C PRO A 236 -2.22 11.26 -0.32
N VAL A 237 -2.12 9.99 -0.72
CA VAL A 237 -0.87 9.22 -0.69
C VAL A 237 -0.59 8.61 -2.07
N LEU A 238 0.69 8.44 -2.38
CA LEU A 238 1.15 7.72 -3.56
C LEU A 238 2.18 6.69 -3.12
N VAL A 239 1.79 5.42 -3.18
CA VAL A 239 2.68 4.29 -2.95
C VAL A 239 3.36 3.92 -4.26
N TYR A 240 4.68 3.77 -4.26
CA TYR A 240 5.43 3.48 -5.47
C TYR A 240 6.60 2.51 -5.18
N PRO A 241 7.07 1.74 -6.18
CA PRO A 241 8.14 0.77 -5.99
C PRO A 241 9.45 1.47 -5.64
N ALA A 242 10.02 1.12 -4.48
CA ALA A 242 11.37 1.51 -4.15
C ALA A 242 12.37 0.70 -5.00
N PRO A 243 13.45 1.32 -5.52
CA PRO A 243 14.49 0.60 -6.23
C PRO A 243 15.09 -0.48 -5.32
N ARG A 244 15.03 -1.74 -5.77
CA ARG A 244 15.78 -2.81 -5.11
C ARG A 244 17.18 -2.80 -5.67
N ARG A 245 18.19 -2.66 -4.80
CA ARG A 245 19.57 -2.96 -5.22
C ARG A 245 19.64 -4.44 -5.60
N PRO A 246 20.34 -4.78 -6.69
CA PRO A 246 20.55 -6.17 -7.10
C PRO A 246 21.31 -6.97 -6.03
#